data_AF-A0A9E5YLB9-F1
#
_entry.id   AF-A0A9E5YLB9-F1
#
_cell.length_a   1.000
_cell.length_b   1.000
_cell.length_c   1.000
_cell.angle_alpha   90.00
_cell.angle_beta   90.00
_cell.angle_gamma   90.00
#
_symmetry.space_group_name_H-M   'P 1'
#
loop_
_entity.id
_entity.type
_entity.pdbx_description
1 polymer ?
#
loop_
_entity_poly.entity_id
_entity_poly.type
_entity_poly.pdbx_seq_one_letter_code
_entity_poly.pdbx_strand_id
1 'polypeptide(L)' 'MEVRSGKSGTLKSLRLFLDEHPDTPFGIRFSMNELSWYDRILSIPLYMAEHWRRFAEMIIESEYKVPYG' A
#
# COMPACT_ATOMS: atom_id res chain seq x y z
N MET A 1 -12.98 -15.55 -13.20
CA MET A 1 -11.96 -16.37 -12.51
C MET A 1 -11.05 -15.39 -11.79
N GLU A 2 -11.32 -15.15 -10.50
CA GLU A 2 -10.50 -14.31 -9.63
C GLU A 2 -9.13 -14.96 -9.44
N VAL A 3 -8.12 -14.12 -9.30
CA VAL A 3 -6.71 -14.51 -9.29
C VAL A 3 -6.43 -15.31 -8.02
N ARG A 4 -6.43 -16.65 -8.14
CA ARG A 4 -6.04 -17.54 -7.05
C ARG A 4 -4.54 -17.43 -6.83
N SER A 5 -4.15 -17.09 -5.60
CA SER A 5 -2.80 -17.23 -5.04
C SER A 5 -2.40 -18.71 -5.02
N GLY A 6 -2.11 -19.28 -6.19
CA GLY A 6 -1.89 -20.70 -6.42
C GLY A 6 -0.51 -21.04 -6.99
N LYS A 7 0.55 -20.35 -6.55
CA LYS A 7 1.93 -20.83 -6.72
C LYS A 7 2.64 -20.88 -5.38
N SER A 8 3.21 -22.04 -5.10
CA SER A 8 3.88 -22.45 -3.87
C SER A 8 5.15 -21.65 -3.60
N GLY A 9 4.98 -20.42 -3.15
CA GLY A 9 5.95 -19.60 -2.46
C GLY A 9 5.11 -18.76 -1.51
N THR A 10 5.33 -18.89 -0.20
CA THR A 10 4.55 -18.19 0.81
C THR A 10 4.41 -16.73 0.41
N LEU A 11 3.17 -16.26 0.35
CA LEU A 11 2.86 -14.86 0.15
C LEU A 11 3.52 -14.13 1.32
N LYS A 12 4.74 -13.60 1.11
CA LYS A 12 5.48 -12.91 2.16
C LYS A 12 4.57 -11.80 2.66
N SER A 13 4.45 -11.68 3.98
CA SER A 13 3.67 -10.59 4.58
C SER A 13 4.13 -9.28 3.95
N LEU A 14 3.20 -8.44 3.50
CA LEU A 14 3.53 -7.15 2.89
C LEU A 14 4.47 -6.34 3.79
N ARG A 15 4.29 -6.44 5.11
CA ARG A 15 5.18 -5.84 6.11
C ARG A 15 6.61 -6.39 6.05
N LEU A 16 6.76 -7.72 5.95
CA LEU A 16 8.07 -8.36 5.83
C LEU A 16 8.77 -7.95 4.53
N PHE A 17 8.03 -7.86 3.42
CA PHE A 17 8.57 -7.40 2.14
C PHE A 17 9.12 -5.97 2.24
N LEU A 18 8.36 -5.05 2.85
CA LEU A 18 8.77 -3.67 3.04
C LEU A 18 9.96 -3.51 3.99
N ASP A 19 10.09 -4.41 4.96
CA ASP A 19 11.25 -4.46 5.87
C ASP A 19 12.51 -4.92 5.12
N GLU A 20 12.40 -5.96 4.29
CA GLU A 20 13.51 -6.47 3.47
C GLU A 20 13.90 -5.51 2.31
N HIS A 21 13.00 -4.64 1.87
CA HIS A 21 13.20 -3.73 0.73
C HIS A 21 12.97 -2.28 1.16
N PRO A 22 13.92 -1.64 1.88
CA PRO A 22 13.77 -0.29 2.40
C PRO A 22 13.59 0.77 1.30
N ASP A 23 14.10 0.53 0.09
CA ASP A 23 13.91 1.40 -1.08
C ASP A 23 12.49 1.36 -1.66
N THR A 24 11.66 0.40 -1.23
CA THR A 24 10.23 0.40 -1.58
C THR A 24 9.51 1.46 -0.76
N PRO A 25 8.83 2.43 -1.39
CA PRO A 25 8.19 3.53 -0.67
C PRO A 25 7.16 3.04 0.36
N PHE A 26 6.22 2.21 -0.08
CA PHE A 26 5.16 1.65 0.75
C PHE A 26 4.41 0.52 0.03
N GLY A 27 3.60 -0.20 0.79
CA GLY A 27 2.71 -1.23 0.29
C GLY A 27 1.26 -0.75 0.20
N ILE A 28 0.50 -1.30 -0.75
CA ILE A 28 -0.94 -1.02 -0.88
C ILE A 28 -1.71 -2.31 -0.60
N ARG A 29 -2.72 -2.24 0.26
CA ARG A 29 -3.62 -3.35 0.56
C ARG A 29 -5.06 -2.91 0.40
N PHE A 30 -5.86 -3.77 -0.21
CA PHE A 30 -7.32 -3.61 -0.23
C PHE A 30 -7.96 -4.39 0.91
N SER A 31 -8.90 -3.77 1.62
CA SER A 31 -9.60 -4.40 2.75
C SER A 31 -11.04 -3.90 2.88
N MET A 32 -11.84 -4.51 3.74
CA MET A 32 -13.17 -3.97 4.09
C MET A 32 -13.12 -2.88 5.17
N ASN A 33 -11.93 -2.61 5.72
CA ASN A 33 -11.74 -1.61 6.77
C ASN A 33 -11.66 -0.20 6.17
N GLU A 34 -11.74 0.81 7.05
CA GLU A 34 -11.59 2.22 6.69
C GLU A 34 -10.21 2.54 6.09
N LEU A 35 -10.16 3.61 5.30
CA LEU A 35 -8.92 4.13 4.72
C LEU A 35 -7.94 4.46 5.84
N SER A 36 -6.78 3.84 5.82
CA SER A 36 -5.76 4.05 6.85
C SER A 36 -4.35 3.98 6.29
N TRP A 37 -3.47 4.79 6.87
CA TRP A 37 -2.05 4.81 6.58
C TRP A 37 -1.28 4.48 7.85
N TYR A 38 -0.59 3.35 7.85
CA TYR A 38 0.20 2.91 9.00
C TYR A 38 1.35 2.02 8.53
N ASP A 39 2.54 2.20 9.12
CA ASP A 39 3.71 1.32 8.89
C ASP A 39 4.10 1.19 7.41
N ARG A 40 4.04 2.32 6.67
CA ARG A 40 4.25 2.36 5.21
C ARG A 40 3.31 1.41 4.46
N ILE A 41 2.08 1.24 4.96
CA ILE A 41 1.03 0.49 4.27
C ILE A 41 -0.20 1.38 4.16
N LEU A 42 -0.61 1.62 2.91
CA LEU A 42 -1.87 2.26 2.56
C LEU A 42 -2.96 1.18 2.47
N SER A 43 -3.86 1.18 3.44
CA SER A 43 -5.04 0.31 3.44
C SER A 43 -6.22 1.03 2.83
N ILE A 44 -6.65 0.55 1.66
CA ILE A 44 -7.73 1.16 0.88
C ILE A 44 -8.98 0.29 1.03
N PRO A 45 -10.14 0.87 1.37
CA PRO A 45 -11.39 0.14 1.37
C PRO A 45 -11.69 -0.41 -0.02
N LEU A 46 -12.22 -1.63 -0.13
CA LEU A 46 -12.50 -2.27 -1.42
C LEU A 46 -13.41 -1.42 -2.32
N TYR A 47 -14.39 -0.71 -1.74
CA TYR A 47 -15.27 0.19 -2.47
C TYR A 47 -14.58 1.47 -2.99
N MET A 48 -13.36 1.75 -2.55
CA MET A 48 -12.51 2.85 -3.05
C MET A 48 -11.36 2.35 -3.92
N ALA A 49 -11.31 1.04 -4.24
CA ALA A 49 -10.19 0.44 -4.92
C ALA A 49 -9.91 1.10 -6.27
N GLU A 50 -10.92 1.57 -7.01
CA GLU A 50 -10.75 2.30 -8.28
C GLU A 50 -9.94 3.61 -8.15
N HIS A 51 -9.92 4.22 -6.97
CA HIS A 51 -9.23 5.47 -6.71
C HIS A 51 -7.82 5.26 -6.10
N TRP A 52 -7.33 4.02 -6.07
CA TRP A 52 -6.08 3.67 -5.38
C TRP A 52 -4.87 4.50 -5.82
N ARG A 53 -4.77 4.78 -7.13
CA ARG A 53 -3.67 5.54 -7.71
C ARG A 53 -3.62 6.96 -7.17
N ARG A 54 -4.79 7.62 -7.07
CA ARG A 54 -4.89 8.97 -6.54
C ARG A 54 -4.41 9.03 -5.09
N PHE A 55 -4.80 8.05 -4.27
CA PHE A 55 -4.35 7.98 -2.88
C PHE A 55 -2.84 7.70 -2.78
N ALA A 56 -2.30 6.84 -3.65
CA ALA A 56 -0.86 6.58 -3.71
C ALA A 56 -0.06 7.84 -4.07
N GLU A 57 -0.49 8.58 -5.09
CA GLU A 57 0.13 9.84 -5.50
C GLU A 57 0.10 10.87 -4.36
N MET A 58 -1.05 11.04 -3.68
CA MET A 58 -1.18 11.94 -2.53
C MET A 58 -0.19 11.64 -1.39
N ILE A 59 0.05 10.36 -1.09
CA ILE A 59 1.00 9.96 -0.05
C ILE A 59 2.43 10.32 -0.46
N ILE A 60 2.81 10.00 -1.71
CA ILE A 60 4.13 10.35 -2.24
C ILE A 60 4.31 11.87 -2.19
N GLU A 61 3.33 12.63 -2.66
CA GLU A 61 3.40 14.10 -2.62
C GLU A 61 3.48 14.66 -1.19
N SER A 62 2.80 14.04 -0.22
CA SER A 62 2.86 14.46 1.18
C SER A 62 4.22 14.17 1.82
N GLU A 63 4.91 13.11 1.42
CA GLU A 63 6.23 12.75 1.95
C GLU A 63 7.37 13.57 1.32
N TYR A 64 7.19 14.02 0.08
CA TYR A 64 8.14 14.90 -0.62
C TYR A 64 7.89 16.41 -0.42
N LYS A 65 6.75 16.81 0.16
CA LYS A 65 6.53 18.18 0.66
C LYS A 65 7.16 18.37 2.04
N VAL A 66 8.49 18.40 2.06
CA VAL A 66 9.26 19.10 3.10
C VAL A 66 8.90 20.60 2.97
N PRO A 67 8.52 21.29 4.06
CA PRO A 67 7.96 22.63 3.99
C PRO A 67 9.00 23.60 3.42
N TYR A 68 8.63 24.33 2.37
CA TYR A 68 9.27 25.62 2.17
C TYR A 68 8.77 26.54 3.28
N GLY A 69 9.65 26.79 4.27
CA GLY A 69 9.62 27.96 5.16
C GLY A 69 8.55 27.97 6.23
#